data_AF-A0AA41UXC2-F1
#
_entry.id   AF-A0AA41UXC2-F1
#
_cell.length_a   1.000
_cell.length_b   1.000
_cell.length_c   1.000
_cell.angle_alpha   90.00
_cell.angle_beta   90.00
_cell.angle_gamma   90.00
#
_symmetry.space_group_name_H-M   'P 1'
#
loop_
_entity.id
_entity.type
_entity.pdbx_description
1 polymer ?
#
loop_
_entity_poly.entity_id
_entity_poly.type
_entity_poly.pdbx_seq_one_letter_code
_entity_poly.pdbx_strand_id
1 'polypeptide(L)'
;MSDLGDHPVNEGKGGLDSTKIAEVKAWLVSQFESVGKDVPEFEYTPRSISHLHSLATISQAKTQAAGIVASDLRQKALEYRSQAARIREILQSVGLAQEGLPPNAVTSVQVVANVANLLNIRDTEMSSFLVAMADISLRKSGVEEKRANAQKESKLLLDYTRKAIARLTYLK
;
A
#
# COMPACT_ATOMS: atom_id res chain seq x y z
N MET A 1 -44.34 -56.17 11.62
CA MET A 1 -44.55 -54.71 11.68
C MET A 1 -43.41 -54.15 12.51
N SER A 2 -42.21 -54.14 11.95
CA SER A 2 -41.62 -52.98 11.24
C SER A 2 -41.00 -52.01 12.25
N ASP A 3 -39.82 -52.40 12.72
CA ASP A 3 -38.80 -51.53 13.29
C ASP A 3 -37.73 -51.31 12.21
N LEU A 4 -37.35 -50.04 12.02
CA LEU A 4 -36.07 -49.51 11.56
C LEU A 4 -36.32 -48.13 10.94
N GLY A 5 -36.19 -47.11 11.78
CA GLY A 5 -35.67 -45.84 11.31
C GLY A 5 -34.14 -45.91 11.38
N ASP A 6 -33.46 -45.63 10.29
CA ASP A 6 -32.10 -45.11 10.36
C ASP A 6 -31.85 -44.16 9.18
N HIS A 7 -31.67 -42.89 9.51
CA HIS A 7 -31.19 -41.86 8.59
C HIS A 7 -29.69 -41.71 8.83
N PRO A 8 -28.83 -41.77 7.80
CA PRO A 8 -27.39 -41.69 7.98
C PRO A 8 -26.98 -40.28 8.42
N VAL A 9 -26.19 -40.25 9.49
CA VAL A 9 -25.65 -39.07 10.14
C VAL A 9 -24.54 -38.43 9.28
N ASN A 10 -24.62 -37.10 9.25
CA ASN A 10 -23.67 -36.06 8.84
C ASN A 10 -22.20 -36.29 9.29
N GLU A 11 -21.45 -37.21 8.65
CA GLU A 11 -20.01 -37.44 8.92
C GLU A 11 -19.05 -36.46 8.21
N GLY A 12 -19.50 -35.76 7.17
CA GLY A 12 -18.63 -34.87 6.36
C GLY A 12 -18.24 -33.53 7.02
N LYS A 13 -18.99 -33.05 8.02
CA LYS A 13 -18.70 -31.77 8.69
C LYS A 13 -17.61 -31.86 9.76
N GLY A 14 -17.54 -32.96 10.51
CA GLY A 14 -16.58 -33.12 11.62
C GLY A 14 -15.11 -33.16 11.16
N GLY A 15 -14.84 -33.76 10.00
CA GLY A 15 -13.48 -33.83 9.45
C GLY A 15 -12.96 -32.46 8.98
N LEU A 16 -13.81 -31.64 8.35
CA LEU A 16 -13.45 -30.30 7.87
C LEU A 16 -13.14 -29.35 9.04
N ASP A 17 -13.91 -29.45 10.13
CA ASP A 17 -13.72 -28.64 11.33
C ASP A 17 -12.43 -29.03 12.07
N SER A 18 -12.09 -30.32 12.12
CA SER A 18 -10.82 -30.81 12.69
C SER A 18 -9.59 -30.24 11.97
N THR A 19 -9.60 -30.21 10.63
CA THR A 19 -8.50 -29.65 9.84
C THR A 19 -8.33 -28.15 10.09
N LYS A 20 -9.43 -27.40 10.11
CA LYS A 20 -9.40 -25.95 10.42
C LYS A 20 -8.87 -25.67 11.83
N ILE A 21 -9.25 -26.49 12.80
CA ILE A 21 -8.74 -26.38 14.18
C ILE A 21 -7.22 -26.57 14.21
N ALA A 22 -6.68 -27.58 13.51
CA ALA A 22 -5.25 -27.83 13.45
C ALA A 22 -4.49 -26.67 12.79
N GLU A 23 -4.98 -26.14 11.66
CA GLU A 23 -4.42 -24.98 10.97
C GLU A 23 -4.39 -23.73 11.85
N VAL A 24 -5.50 -23.45 12.56
CA VAL A 24 -5.60 -22.31 13.49
C VAL A 24 -4.61 -22.47 14.64
N LYS A 25 -4.49 -23.66 15.24
CA LYS A 25 -3.54 -23.92 16.33
C LYS A 25 -2.10 -23.68 15.88
N ALA A 26 -1.71 -24.27 14.74
CA ALA A 26 -0.37 -24.10 14.20
C ALA A 26 -0.05 -22.63 13.88
N TRP A 27 -1.02 -21.91 13.27
CA TRP A 27 -0.85 -20.49 12.99
C TRP A 27 -0.71 -19.66 14.27
N LEU A 28 -1.55 -19.88 15.29
CA LEU A 28 -1.46 -19.15 16.56
C LEU A 28 -0.12 -19.39 17.26
N VAL A 29 0.35 -20.64 17.33
CA VAL A 29 1.67 -20.94 17.91
C VAL A 29 2.76 -20.15 17.19
N SER A 30 2.78 -20.18 15.86
CA SER A 30 3.76 -19.42 15.06
C SER A 30 3.69 -17.91 15.32
N GLN A 31 2.51 -17.31 15.45
CA GLN A 31 2.39 -15.88 15.70
C GLN A 31 2.85 -15.48 17.11
N PHE A 32 2.48 -16.26 18.13
CA PHE A 32 2.83 -15.95 19.51
C PHE A 32 4.31 -16.24 19.82
N GLU A 33 4.88 -17.31 19.24
CA GLU A 33 6.31 -17.62 19.32
C GLU A 33 7.16 -16.50 18.71
N SER A 34 6.71 -15.89 17.60
CA SER A 34 7.43 -14.79 16.94
C SER A 34 7.62 -13.55 17.83
N VAL A 35 6.80 -13.39 18.87
CA VAL A 35 6.88 -12.31 19.86
C VAL A 35 7.28 -12.80 21.25
N GLY A 36 7.75 -14.06 21.35
CA GLY A 36 8.21 -14.67 22.60
C GLY A 36 7.11 -14.88 23.64
N LYS A 37 5.88 -15.15 23.19
CA LYS A 37 4.72 -15.39 24.07
C LYS A 37 4.12 -16.77 23.80
N ASP A 38 3.39 -17.27 24.79
CA ASP A 38 2.56 -18.46 24.63
C ASP A 38 1.15 -18.11 24.13
N VAL A 39 0.50 -19.05 23.47
CA VAL A 39 -0.90 -18.92 23.04
C VAL A 39 -1.81 -18.94 24.28
N PRO A 40 -2.63 -17.91 24.53
CA PRO A 40 -3.57 -17.91 25.64
C PRO A 40 -4.59 -19.04 25.51
N GLU A 41 -5.08 -19.57 26.63
CA GLU A 41 -6.18 -20.52 26.62
C GLU A 41 -7.48 -19.84 26.19
N PHE A 42 -8.22 -20.48 25.28
CA PHE A 42 -9.55 -20.04 24.86
C PHE A 42 -10.40 -21.24 24.42
N GLU A 43 -11.71 -21.04 24.37
CA GLU A 43 -12.64 -22.09 23.96
C GLU A 43 -12.68 -22.24 22.43
N TYR A 44 -12.42 -23.45 21.95
CA TYR A 44 -12.45 -23.82 20.54
C TYR A 44 -13.90 -24.07 20.07
N THR A 45 -14.72 -23.02 20.05
CA THR A 45 -16.07 -23.07 19.48
C THR A 45 -16.05 -23.02 17.95
N PRO A 46 -17.02 -23.63 17.23
CA PRO A 46 -17.09 -23.55 15.76
C PRO A 46 -17.06 -22.11 15.22
N ARG A 47 -17.70 -21.17 15.95
CA ARG A 47 -17.68 -19.74 15.62
C ARG A 47 -16.28 -19.15 15.77
N SER A 48 -15.60 -19.41 16.90
CA SER A 48 -14.24 -18.91 17.13
C SER A 48 -13.26 -19.42 16.07
N ILE A 49 -13.37 -20.71 15.71
CA ILE A 49 -12.49 -21.32 14.72
C ILE A 49 -12.74 -20.78 13.33
N SER A 50 -14.00 -20.56 12.94
CA SER A 50 -14.33 -19.92 11.67
C SER A 50 -13.70 -18.51 11.56
N HIS A 51 -13.82 -17.70 12.61
CA HIS A 51 -13.22 -16.36 12.62
C HIS A 51 -11.68 -16.39 12.62
N LEU A 52 -11.08 -17.24 13.45
CA LEU A 52 -9.62 -17.38 13.53
C LEU A 52 -9.03 -17.96 12.25
N HIS A 53 -9.71 -18.91 11.60
CA HIS A 53 -9.31 -19.48 10.32
C HIS A 53 -9.33 -18.43 9.21
N SER A 54 -10.38 -17.61 9.15
CA SER A 54 -10.47 -16.47 8.23
C SER A 54 -9.34 -15.47 8.47
N LEU A 55 -9.07 -15.14 9.74
CA LEU A 55 -7.97 -14.24 10.10
C LEU A 55 -6.60 -14.81 9.72
N ALA A 56 -6.37 -16.10 9.99
CA ALA A 56 -5.14 -16.80 9.64
C ALA A 56 -4.91 -16.76 8.12
N THR A 57 -5.93 -17.06 7.34
CA THR A 57 -5.88 -17.04 5.87
C THR A 57 -5.49 -15.66 5.35
N ILE A 58 -6.16 -14.60 5.84
CA ILE A 58 -5.86 -13.23 5.42
C ILE A 58 -4.46 -12.80 5.88
N SER A 59 -4.07 -13.15 7.11
CA SER A 59 -2.75 -12.82 7.66
C SER A 59 -1.64 -13.46 6.87
N GLN A 60 -1.73 -14.77 6.59
CA GLN A 60 -0.73 -15.51 5.84
C GLN A 60 -0.59 -14.98 4.41
N ALA A 61 -1.73 -14.73 3.73
CA ALA A 61 -1.72 -14.14 2.39
C ALA A 61 -1.03 -12.76 2.38
N LYS A 62 -1.31 -11.90 3.37
CA LYS A 62 -0.64 -10.60 3.51
C LYS A 62 0.84 -10.74 3.80
N THR A 63 1.24 -11.63 4.72
CA THR A 63 2.65 -11.88 5.05
C THR A 63 3.42 -12.40 3.84
N GLN A 64 2.82 -13.31 3.07
CA GLN A 64 3.42 -13.83 1.84
C GLN A 64 3.60 -12.72 0.80
N ALA A 65 2.56 -11.93 0.54
CA ALA A 65 2.64 -10.81 -0.41
C ALA A 65 3.70 -9.79 0.02
N ALA A 66 3.75 -9.43 1.30
CA ALA A 66 4.77 -8.55 1.85
C ALA A 66 6.18 -9.15 1.71
N GLY A 67 6.34 -10.46 1.92
CA GLY A 67 7.59 -11.19 1.73
C GLY A 67 8.09 -11.13 0.29
N ILE A 68 7.20 -11.35 -0.69
CA ILE A 68 7.52 -11.26 -2.13
C ILE A 68 7.99 -9.84 -2.47
N VAL A 69 7.23 -8.82 -2.08
CA VAL A 69 7.58 -7.41 -2.35
C VAL A 69 8.90 -7.04 -1.68
N ALA A 70 9.13 -7.47 -0.44
CA ALA A 70 10.37 -7.20 0.26
C ALA A 70 11.58 -7.90 -0.39
N SER A 71 11.41 -9.10 -0.93
CA SER A 71 12.46 -9.81 -1.69
C SER A 71 12.79 -9.08 -3.00
N ASP A 72 11.78 -8.72 -3.77
CA ASP A 72 11.93 -7.96 -5.02
C ASP A 72 12.63 -6.61 -4.79
N LEU A 73 12.21 -5.86 -3.76
CA LEU A 73 12.84 -4.59 -3.41
C LEU A 73 14.30 -4.75 -2.99
N ARG A 74 14.64 -5.83 -2.26
CA ARG A 74 16.04 -6.13 -1.90
C ARG A 74 16.87 -6.43 -3.14
N GLN A 75 16.36 -7.24 -4.07
CA GLN A 75 17.04 -7.54 -5.32
C GLN A 75 17.27 -6.26 -6.14
N LYS A 76 16.23 -5.45 -6.34
CA LYS A 76 16.34 -4.15 -7.03
C LYS A 76 17.36 -3.22 -6.36
N ALA A 77 17.41 -3.19 -5.04
CA ALA A 77 18.40 -2.40 -4.30
C ALA A 77 19.83 -2.88 -4.56
N LEU A 78 20.05 -4.19 -4.67
CA LEU A 78 21.36 -4.75 -5.03
C LEU A 78 21.76 -4.38 -6.46
N GLU A 79 20.83 -4.46 -7.41
CA GLU A 79 21.04 -4.06 -8.80
C GLU A 79 21.33 -2.55 -8.92
N TYR A 80 20.61 -1.70 -8.20
CA TYR A 80 20.90 -0.26 -8.20
C TYR A 80 22.26 0.05 -7.58
N ARG A 81 22.68 -0.66 -6.53
CA ARG A 81 24.01 -0.49 -5.94
C ARG A 81 25.12 -0.91 -6.90
N SER A 82 24.97 -2.03 -7.59
CA SER A 82 25.97 -2.47 -8.57
C SER A 82 26.07 -1.51 -9.75
N GLN A 83 24.92 -1.02 -10.24
CA GLN A 83 24.90 -0.03 -11.32
C GLN A 83 25.49 1.32 -10.88
N ALA A 84 25.24 1.77 -9.65
CA ALA A 84 25.84 2.98 -9.10
C ALA A 84 27.37 2.84 -8.99
N ALA A 85 27.86 1.68 -8.54
CA ALA A 85 29.30 1.40 -8.50
C ALA A 85 29.92 1.43 -9.90
N ARG A 86 29.28 0.80 -10.90
CA ARG A 86 29.72 0.83 -12.30
C ARG A 86 29.77 2.25 -12.87
N ILE A 87 28.74 3.06 -12.64
CA ILE A 87 28.71 4.46 -13.12
C ILE A 87 29.82 5.27 -12.47
N ARG A 88 30.04 5.09 -11.15
CA ARG A 88 31.13 5.75 -10.43
C ARG A 88 32.50 5.41 -11.03
N GLU A 89 32.75 4.13 -11.33
CA GLU A 89 34.01 3.68 -11.94
C GLU A 89 34.22 4.28 -13.34
N ILE A 90 33.17 4.32 -14.16
CA ILE A 90 33.22 4.97 -15.49
C ILE A 90 33.57 6.46 -15.34
N LEU A 91 32.86 7.18 -14.46
CA LEU A 91 33.12 8.60 -14.21
C LEU A 91 34.55 8.82 -13.73
N GLN A 92 35.06 7.97 -12.84
CA GLN A 92 36.44 8.03 -12.38
C GLN A 92 37.44 7.83 -13.54
N SER A 93 37.17 6.88 -14.46
CA SER A 93 38.05 6.59 -15.60
C SER A 93 38.18 7.75 -16.60
N VAL A 94 37.15 8.61 -16.68
CA VAL A 94 37.15 9.81 -17.56
C VAL A 94 37.45 11.11 -16.81
N GLY A 95 37.90 11.03 -15.55
CA GLY A 95 38.28 12.19 -14.74
C GLY A 95 37.09 13.01 -14.20
N LEU A 96 35.88 12.46 -14.22
CA LEU A 96 34.65 13.07 -13.70
C LEU A 96 34.25 12.48 -12.33
N ALA A 97 35.23 12.02 -11.55
CA ALA A 97 34.97 11.54 -10.19
C ALA A 97 34.35 12.67 -9.34
N GLN A 98 33.41 12.33 -8.47
CA GLN A 98 32.67 13.31 -7.67
C GLN A 98 33.61 14.18 -6.82
N GLU A 99 34.63 13.56 -6.25
CA GLU A 99 35.69 14.19 -5.47
C GLU A 99 36.55 15.18 -6.27
N GLY A 100 36.57 15.07 -7.60
CA GLY A 100 37.29 15.97 -8.50
C GLY A 100 36.44 17.15 -9.00
N LEU A 101 35.13 17.17 -8.71
CA LEU A 101 34.24 18.22 -9.18
C LEU A 101 34.27 19.44 -8.24
N PRO A 102 34.22 20.67 -8.78
CA PRO A 102 34.11 21.86 -7.96
C PRO A 102 32.74 21.89 -7.24
N PRO A 103 32.64 22.49 -6.03
CA PRO A 103 31.42 22.42 -5.20
C PRO A 103 30.14 22.95 -5.88
N ASN A 104 30.29 23.96 -6.75
CA ASN A 104 29.20 24.51 -7.55
C ASN A 104 28.65 23.49 -8.57
N ALA A 105 29.53 22.72 -9.24
CA ALA A 105 29.11 21.68 -10.18
C ALA A 105 28.36 20.55 -9.47
N VAL A 106 28.83 20.12 -8.30
CA VAL A 106 28.13 19.11 -7.48
C VAL A 106 26.73 19.60 -7.11
N THR A 107 26.62 20.84 -6.64
CA THR A 107 25.32 21.45 -6.31
C THR A 107 24.39 21.52 -7.53
N SER A 108 24.89 21.95 -8.69
CA SER A 108 24.10 22.03 -9.92
C SER A 108 23.59 20.66 -10.38
N VAL A 109 24.44 19.63 -10.38
CA VAL A 109 24.03 18.27 -10.74
C VAL A 109 22.98 17.73 -9.75
N GLN A 110 23.13 18.02 -8.45
CA GLN A 110 22.15 17.63 -7.45
C GLN A 110 20.79 18.29 -7.68
N VAL A 111 20.76 19.58 -8.04
CA VAL A 111 19.51 20.28 -8.38
C VAL A 111 18.85 19.64 -9.60
N VAL A 112 19.60 19.38 -10.67
CA VAL A 112 19.09 18.72 -11.88
C VAL A 112 18.50 17.34 -11.56
N ALA A 113 19.21 16.52 -10.79
CA ALA A 113 18.74 15.19 -10.37
C ALA A 113 17.47 15.27 -9.50
N ASN A 114 17.41 16.23 -8.58
CA ASN A 114 16.24 16.43 -7.71
C ASN A 114 15.01 16.85 -8.51
N VAL A 115 15.16 17.79 -9.46
CA VAL A 115 14.06 18.22 -10.31
C VAL A 115 13.63 17.09 -11.24
N ALA A 116 14.56 16.32 -11.81
CA ALA A 116 14.23 15.16 -12.64
C ALA A 116 13.41 14.12 -11.86
N ASN A 117 13.82 13.80 -10.62
CA ASN A 117 13.08 12.91 -9.73
C ASN A 117 11.69 13.46 -9.38
N LEU A 118 11.57 14.76 -9.11
CA LEU A 118 10.28 15.42 -8.82
C LEU A 118 9.32 15.36 -10.01
N LEU A 119 9.85 15.56 -11.22
CA LEU A 119 9.09 15.49 -12.48
C LEU A 119 8.89 14.05 -12.96
N ASN A 120 9.52 13.07 -12.30
CA ASN A 120 9.52 11.66 -12.68
C ASN A 120 10.02 11.43 -14.12
N ILE A 121 11.11 12.10 -14.51
CA ILE A 121 11.77 11.95 -15.80
C ILE A 121 13.15 11.30 -15.63
N ARG A 122 13.56 10.51 -16.64
CA ARG A 122 14.87 9.84 -16.67
C ARG A 122 15.88 10.55 -17.56
N ASP A 123 15.39 11.13 -18.64
CA ASP A 123 16.18 11.95 -19.54
C ASP A 123 16.33 13.34 -18.93
N THR A 124 17.57 13.77 -18.77
CA THR A 124 17.92 15.08 -18.21
C THR A 124 18.19 16.13 -19.30
N GLU A 125 17.74 15.88 -20.52
CA GLU A 125 17.68 16.92 -21.56
C GLU A 125 16.63 17.99 -21.25
N MET A 126 16.92 19.23 -21.65
CA MET A 126 16.04 20.39 -21.43
C MET A 126 14.63 20.17 -22.00
N SER A 127 14.54 19.53 -23.16
CA SER A 127 13.28 19.19 -23.82
C SER A 127 12.38 18.35 -22.91
N SER A 128 12.93 17.33 -22.25
CA SER A 128 12.21 16.47 -21.31
C SER A 128 11.71 17.24 -20.09
N PHE A 129 12.52 18.15 -19.54
CA PHE A 129 12.10 19.04 -18.46
C PHE A 129 10.92 19.93 -18.87
N LEU A 130 11.00 20.57 -20.04
CA LEU A 130 9.96 21.47 -20.52
C LEU A 130 8.62 20.75 -20.72
N VAL A 131 8.64 19.55 -21.31
CA VAL A 131 7.43 18.74 -21.50
C VAL A 131 6.83 18.36 -20.14
N ALA A 132 7.63 17.83 -19.22
CA ALA A 132 7.12 17.41 -17.91
C ALA A 132 6.58 18.59 -17.06
N MET A 133 7.23 19.75 -17.15
CA MET A 133 6.75 20.97 -16.51
C MET A 133 5.44 21.47 -17.12
N ALA A 134 5.28 21.41 -18.44
CA ALA A 134 4.04 21.78 -19.11
C ALA A 134 2.89 20.86 -18.68
N ASP A 135 3.12 19.55 -18.64
CA ASP A 135 2.14 18.55 -18.18
C ASP A 135 1.70 18.77 -16.74
N ILE A 136 2.65 19.04 -15.83
CA ILE A 136 2.33 19.36 -14.43
C ILE A 136 1.55 20.68 -14.34
N SER A 137 1.93 21.70 -15.09
CA SER A 137 1.27 23.00 -15.07
C SER A 137 -0.18 22.90 -15.54
N LEU A 138 -0.42 22.13 -16.60
CA LEU A 138 -1.77 21.87 -17.10
C LEU A 138 -2.62 21.11 -16.08
N ARG A 139 -2.04 20.06 -15.46
CA ARG A 139 -2.72 19.30 -14.40
C ARG A 139 -3.05 20.18 -13.19
N LYS A 140 -2.13 21.05 -12.78
CA LYS A 140 -2.35 22.01 -11.69
C LYS A 140 -3.51 22.94 -12.01
N SER A 141 -3.55 23.53 -13.20
CA SER A 141 -4.65 24.40 -13.65
C SER A 141 -5.99 23.67 -13.59
N GLY A 142 -6.05 22.43 -14.09
CA GLY A 142 -7.29 21.64 -14.05
C GLY A 142 -7.76 21.31 -12.63
N VAL A 143 -6.84 21.08 -11.69
CA VAL A 143 -7.18 20.86 -10.28
C VAL A 143 -7.66 22.15 -9.60
N GLU A 144 -7.02 23.28 -9.88
CA GLU A 144 -7.43 24.59 -9.36
C GLU A 144 -8.85 24.98 -9.83
N GLU A 145 -9.16 24.72 -11.10
CA GLU A 145 -10.50 24.94 -11.66
C GLU A 145 -11.56 24.07 -10.96
N LYS A 146 -11.30 22.75 -10.84
CA LYS A 146 -12.20 21.84 -10.13
C LYS A 146 -12.43 22.28 -8.68
N ARG A 147 -11.36 22.72 -7.99
CA ARG A 147 -11.45 23.26 -6.62
C ARG A 147 -12.32 24.51 -6.56
N ALA A 148 -12.15 25.43 -7.51
CA ALA A 148 -12.95 26.65 -7.58
C ALA A 148 -14.44 26.33 -7.81
N ASN A 149 -14.75 25.38 -8.69
CA ASN A 149 -16.14 24.95 -8.93
C ASN A 149 -16.76 24.26 -7.71
N ALA A 150 -16.04 23.34 -7.07
CA ALA A 150 -16.50 22.69 -5.85
C ALA A 150 -16.78 23.69 -4.71
N GLN A 151 -15.95 24.73 -4.59
CA GLN A 151 -16.19 25.81 -3.62
C GLN A 151 -17.43 26.65 -3.95
N LYS A 152 -17.69 26.93 -5.23
CA LYS A 152 -18.92 27.63 -5.66
C LYS A 152 -20.16 26.80 -5.35
N GLU A 153 -20.16 25.52 -5.70
CA GLU A 153 -21.27 24.60 -5.42
C GLU A 153 -21.52 24.47 -3.91
N SER A 154 -20.46 24.28 -3.11
CA SER A 154 -20.59 24.20 -1.65
C SER A 154 -21.25 25.44 -1.05
N LYS A 155 -20.87 26.66 -1.49
CA LYS A 155 -21.53 27.91 -1.05
C LYS A 155 -23.00 27.94 -1.43
N LEU A 156 -23.33 27.55 -2.66
CA LEU A 156 -24.71 27.52 -3.15
C LEU A 156 -25.57 26.55 -2.34
N LEU A 157 -25.08 25.35 -2.06
CA LEU A 157 -25.76 24.36 -1.23
C LEU A 157 -25.97 24.88 0.20
N LEU A 158 -24.96 25.49 0.82
CA LEU A 158 -25.09 26.07 2.16
C LEU A 158 -26.16 27.17 2.22
N ASP A 159 -26.25 28.00 1.18
CA ASP A 159 -27.30 29.03 1.08
C ASP A 159 -28.69 28.40 0.95
N TYR A 160 -28.85 27.34 0.16
CA TYR A 160 -30.12 26.61 0.09
C TYR A 160 -30.50 25.99 1.42
N THR A 161 -29.55 25.36 2.11
CA THR A 161 -29.77 24.79 3.45
C THR A 161 -30.18 25.88 4.45
N ARG A 162 -29.49 27.03 4.47
CA ARG A 162 -29.83 28.15 5.35
C ARG A 162 -31.24 28.68 5.08
N LYS A 163 -31.62 28.85 3.81
CA LYS A 163 -32.97 29.28 3.42
C LYS A 163 -34.04 28.27 3.84
N ALA A 164 -33.77 26.96 3.70
CA ALA A 164 -34.69 25.91 4.12
C ALA A 164 -34.89 25.89 5.65
N ILE A 165 -33.81 26.02 6.44
CA ILE A 165 -33.87 26.10 7.91
C ILE A 165 -34.69 27.32 8.35
N ALA A 166 -34.45 28.49 7.75
CA ALA A 166 -35.22 29.69 8.06
C ALA A 166 -36.71 29.48 7.82
N ARG A 167 -37.10 28.92 6.67
CA ARG A 167 -38.50 28.60 6.36
C ARG A 167 -39.12 27.64 7.37
N LEU A 168 -38.41 26.59 7.77
CA LEU A 168 -38.88 25.65 8.79
C LEU A 168 -39.07 26.32 10.17
N THR A 169 -38.26 27.33 10.48
CA THR A 169 -38.36 28.07 11.75
C THR A 169 -39.57 29.02 11.77
N TYR A 170 -39.94 29.62 10.64
CA TYR A 170 -41.13 30.47 10.52
C TYR A 170 -42.46 29.69 10.52
N LEU A 171 -42.44 28.37 10.33
CA LEU A 171 -43.62 27.51 10.32
C LEU A 171 -43.90 26.86 11.69
N LYS A 172 -43.12 27.21 12.72
CA LYS A 172 -43.34 26.85 14.13
C LYS A 172 -43.86 28.06 14.90
#